data_AF-A0A6C0LRJ8-F1
#
_entry.id   AF-A0A6C0LRJ8-F1
#
_cell.length_a   1.000
_cell.length_b   1.000
_cell.length_c   1.000
_cell.angle_alpha   90.00
_cell.angle_beta   90.00
_cell.angle_gamma   90.00
#
_symmetry.space_group_name_H-M   'P 1'
#
loop_
_entity.id
_entity.type
_entity.pdbx_description
1 polymer ?
#
loop_
_entity_poly.entity_id
_entity_poly.type
_entity_poly.pdbx_seq_one_letter_code
_entity_poly.pdbx_strand_id
1 'polypeptide(L)'
;MERNIKNIINYQFIDYIIKSYVPKLNSTEKMNHININLFREAMTHVSMITNEENLSYERLEYLGDAVFHMIITEYLYKRYDDEREGFLTKLRIRIERGESMAELTKNIGLDYFVQTKVNINEHILEDIFESFVGAFFLNFGIIHTKQFIINIIETYKDLSEMIAHDDNYKDLLLRYFHQMKWGHPIYNNRQNNGKYISIIRNPFHKLLGIGKSSTMTKAEQIASQNALVTVGVIIDDEIDQNWLDKIEKIEKEAKEKDKSDKKTLPIQNPYNKLMKKIDIRNLLISYNISIPKDSTFNIKIFQEAMTHRSYLVRKKANVDLQNIKEIKKVVPLQKMPNDRLRFLGDSVIHFIIGDYLYHKYLKQDEGFLTRLRCKLEKRDSLFDLAIKTKIDSYILISQNIEVLHGRTNINMISGGFESFIGCLYLEFGLQLTRNFLLEVFRKELNIQTIAENETNYKDIILQIYNKNQWGRPDYRILRESGPDHNKIFNVGLFLKGKILGEGSAHSKKEAEQIASKNTITILNVKQNNEKI
;
A
#
# COMPACT_ATOMS: atom_id res chain seq x y z
N MET A 1 39.51 0.94 2.48
CA MET A 1 38.67 -0.23 2.80
C MET A 1 38.10 -0.76 1.50
N GLU A 2 38.84 -1.63 0.83
CA GLU A 2 38.37 -2.36 -0.34
C GLU A 2 37.55 -3.56 0.15
N ARG A 3 36.25 -3.38 0.39
CA ARG A 3 35.32 -4.51 0.56
C ARG A 3 34.36 -4.53 -0.64
N ASN A 4 34.30 -5.71 -1.26
CA ASN A 4 33.17 -6.29 -2.00
C ASN A 4 32.79 -5.77 -3.41
N ILE A 5 33.75 -5.76 -4.35
CA ILE A 5 33.41 -5.89 -5.80
C ILE A 5 33.58 -7.35 -6.29
N LYS A 6 34.20 -8.23 -5.49
CA LYS A 6 34.53 -9.61 -5.92
C LYS A 6 33.54 -10.69 -5.45
N ASN A 7 32.71 -10.43 -4.44
CA ASN A 7 31.89 -11.46 -3.82
C ASN A 7 30.49 -11.50 -4.44
N ILE A 8 30.30 -12.39 -5.41
CA ILE A 8 29.07 -12.50 -6.19
C ILE A 8 28.21 -13.63 -5.62
N ILE A 9 26.90 -13.37 -5.45
CA ILE A 9 25.96 -14.39 -5.01
C ILE A 9 25.98 -15.61 -5.95
N ASN A 10 25.96 -16.80 -5.36
CA ASN A 10 26.21 -18.05 -6.07
C ASN A 10 25.22 -19.15 -5.64
N TYR A 11 25.21 -20.25 -6.40
CA TYR A 11 24.30 -21.37 -6.15
C TYR A 11 24.47 -22.01 -4.77
N GLN A 12 25.68 -22.04 -4.21
CA GLN A 12 25.93 -22.63 -2.89
C GLN A 12 25.21 -21.84 -1.79
N PHE A 13 25.24 -20.51 -1.90
CA PHE A 13 24.51 -19.66 -0.96
C PHE A 13 22.99 -19.78 -1.13
N ILE A 14 22.48 -19.83 -2.36
CA ILE A 14 21.04 -20.04 -2.60
C ILE A 14 20.58 -21.41 -2.07
N ASP A 15 21.38 -22.46 -2.26
CA ASP A 15 21.12 -23.80 -1.70
C ASP A 15 21.12 -23.79 -0.17
N TYR A 16 22.04 -23.06 0.46
CA TYR A 16 22.04 -22.83 1.90
C TYR A 16 20.75 -22.14 2.38
N ILE A 17 20.31 -21.07 1.70
CA ILE A 17 19.07 -20.37 2.01
C ILE A 17 17.85 -21.31 1.90
N ILE A 18 17.77 -22.08 0.82
CA ILE A 18 16.68 -23.04 0.60
C ILE A 18 16.65 -24.09 1.71
N LYS A 19 17.79 -24.70 2.03
CA LYS A 19 17.87 -25.73 3.07
C LYS A 19 17.52 -25.20 4.46
N SER A 20 17.92 -23.96 4.75
CA SER A 20 17.71 -23.33 6.06
C SER A 20 16.26 -22.89 6.27
N TYR A 21 15.64 -22.28 5.26
CA TYR A 21 14.35 -21.59 5.42
C TYR A 21 13.20 -22.21 4.62
N VAL A 22 13.48 -23.11 3.67
CA VAL A 22 12.44 -23.76 2.86
C VAL A 22 12.74 -25.27 2.76
N PRO A 23 12.81 -26.02 3.88
CA PRO A 23 13.24 -27.42 3.87
C PRO A 23 12.30 -28.34 3.07
N LYS A 24 11.05 -27.91 2.83
CA LYS A 24 10.08 -28.61 1.98
C LYS A 24 10.39 -28.47 0.49
N LEU A 25 11.22 -27.50 0.10
CA LEU A 25 11.74 -27.35 -1.26
C LEU A 25 12.98 -28.26 -1.41
N ASN A 26 12.77 -29.58 -1.32
CA ASN A 26 13.79 -30.58 -1.56
C ASN A 26 13.33 -31.52 -2.69
N SER A 27 13.80 -31.25 -3.90
CA SER A 27 14.09 -32.30 -4.87
C SER A 27 15.15 -31.77 -5.84
N THR A 28 16.22 -32.54 -5.96
CA THR A 28 17.38 -32.39 -6.85
C THR A 28 17.02 -32.04 -8.30
N GLU A 29 15.77 -32.23 -8.72
CA GLU A 29 15.24 -31.89 -10.04
C GLU A 29 14.98 -30.38 -10.25
N LYS A 30 14.75 -29.59 -9.19
CA LYS A 30 14.50 -28.12 -9.33
C LYS A 30 15.75 -27.24 -9.30
N MET A 31 16.89 -27.74 -8.82
CA MET A 31 18.13 -26.93 -8.81
C MET A 31 18.62 -26.58 -10.22
N ASN A 32 18.31 -27.42 -11.22
CA ASN A 32 18.73 -27.22 -12.61
C ASN A 32 18.02 -26.06 -13.33
N HIS A 33 16.98 -25.47 -12.73
CA HIS A 33 16.21 -24.36 -13.33
C HIS A 33 16.34 -23.03 -12.57
N ILE A 34 17.25 -22.94 -11.59
CA ILE A 34 17.46 -21.69 -10.86
C ILE A 34 18.16 -20.68 -11.78
N ASN A 35 17.50 -19.55 -12.02
CA ASN A 35 18.10 -18.43 -12.72
C ASN A 35 18.93 -17.59 -11.73
N ILE A 36 20.21 -17.93 -11.59
CA ILE A 36 21.14 -17.21 -10.72
C ILE A 36 21.32 -15.74 -11.10
N ASN A 37 21.07 -15.39 -12.36
CA ASN A 37 21.23 -14.00 -12.81
C ASN A 37 20.19 -13.08 -12.17
N LEU A 38 18.98 -13.56 -11.86
CA LEU A 38 17.99 -12.78 -11.11
C LEU A 38 18.49 -12.46 -9.70
N PHE A 39 19.15 -13.41 -9.04
CA PHE A 39 19.75 -13.15 -7.73
C PHE A 39 20.93 -12.18 -7.82
N ARG A 40 21.74 -12.26 -8.88
CA ARG A 40 22.84 -11.30 -9.12
C ARG A 40 22.30 -9.90 -9.39
N GLU A 41 21.25 -9.78 -10.19
CA GLU A 41 20.52 -8.53 -10.45
C GLU A 41 19.98 -7.94 -9.14
N ALA A 42 19.33 -8.76 -8.31
CA ALA A 42 18.84 -8.34 -6.99
C ALA A 42 19.96 -7.79 -6.09
N MET A 43 21.21 -8.25 -6.23
CA MET A 43 22.33 -7.75 -5.43
C MET A 43 23.03 -6.52 -6.04
N THR A 44 22.58 -5.99 -7.19
CA THR A 44 23.29 -4.97 -7.96
C THR A 44 22.66 -3.60 -7.83
N HIS A 45 23.37 -2.68 -7.18
CA HIS A 45 22.93 -1.29 -7.01
C HIS A 45 23.11 -0.47 -8.30
N VAL A 46 22.24 0.53 -8.52
CA VAL A 46 22.21 1.40 -9.71
C VAL A 46 23.57 2.03 -10.07
N SER A 47 24.38 2.34 -9.07
CA SER A 47 25.75 2.88 -9.26
C SER A 47 26.72 1.96 -10.02
N MET A 48 26.38 0.67 -10.13
CA MET A 48 27.13 -0.31 -10.92
C MET A 48 26.70 -0.39 -12.38
N ILE A 49 25.55 0.17 -12.75
CA ILE A 49 25.09 0.19 -14.14
C ILE A 49 26.00 1.10 -14.96
N THR A 50 26.60 0.55 -16.01
CA THR A 50 27.45 1.29 -16.97
C THR A 50 26.86 1.32 -18.37
N ASN A 51 26.05 0.30 -18.74
CA ASN A 51 25.45 0.13 -20.06
C ASN A 51 23.95 -0.19 -19.92
N GLU A 52 23.14 0.08 -20.96
CA GLU A 52 21.68 -0.17 -21.00
C GLU A 52 21.28 -1.67 -20.81
N GLU A 53 22.24 -2.60 -20.87
CA GLU A 53 22.00 -4.05 -20.71
C GLU A 53 22.08 -4.55 -19.25
N ASN A 54 22.69 -3.78 -18.34
CA ASN A 54 22.80 -4.18 -16.93
C ASN A 54 21.58 -3.68 -16.15
N LEU A 55 20.85 -4.62 -15.53
CA LEU A 55 19.69 -4.32 -14.70
C LEU A 55 20.11 -4.10 -13.24
N SER A 56 19.52 -3.08 -12.59
CA SER A 56 19.59 -2.84 -11.14
C SER A 56 18.56 -3.69 -10.41
N TYR A 57 18.70 -3.76 -9.09
CA TYR A 57 17.72 -4.38 -8.21
C TYR A 57 16.32 -3.71 -8.25
N GLU A 58 16.19 -2.46 -8.70
CA GLU A 58 14.99 -1.61 -8.51
C GLU A 58 13.69 -2.25 -9.02
N ARG A 59 13.72 -2.93 -10.17
CA ARG A 59 12.51 -3.60 -10.68
C ARG A 59 12.14 -4.83 -9.84
N LEU A 60 13.14 -5.55 -9.35
CA LEU A 60 12.93 -6.71 -8.47
C LEU A 60 12.50 -6.26 -7.07
N GLU A 61 13.01 -5.14 -6.57
CA GLU A 61 12.59 -4.47 -5.34
C GLU A 61 11.09 -4.16 -5.41
N TYR A 62 10.65 -3.47 -6.46
CA TYR A 62 9.22 -3.20 -6.69
C TYR A 62 8.32 -4.44 -6.60
N LEU A 63 8.73 -5.55 -7.23
CA LEU A 63 7.98 -6.80 -7.16
C LEU A 63 8.06 -7.44 -5.76
N GLY A 64 9.25 -7.37 -5.17
CA GLY A 64 9.58 -7.90 -3.86
C GLY A 64 8.81 -7.27 -2.72
N ASP A 65 8.71 -5.94 -2.71
CA ASP A 65 7.85 -5.13 -1.83
C ASP A 65 6.42 -5.68 -1.86
N ALA A 66 5.82 -5.75 -3.06
CA ALA A 66 4.45 -6.21 -3.23
C ALA A 66 4.25 -7.68 -2.77
N VAL A 67 5.22 -8.55 -3.03
CA VAL A 67 5.21 -9.96 -2.58
C VAL A 67 5.31 -10.05 -1.06
N PHE A 68 6.27 -9.34 -0.46
CA PHE A 68 6.50 -9.34 0.98
C PHE A 68 5.28 -8.80 1.71
N HIS A 69 4.74 -7.67 1.25
CA HIS A 69 3.57 -7.02 1.81
C HIS A 69 2.34 -7.93 1.87
N MET A 70 2.04 -8.63 0.77
CA MET A 70 0.92 -9.58 0.73
C MET A 70 1.17 -10.77 1.68
N ILE A 71 2.37 -11.33 1.71
CA ILE A 71 2.69 -12.49 2.53
C ILE A 71 2.60 -12.16 4.02
N ILE A 72 3.18 -11.03 4.46
CA ILE A 72 3.09 -10.59 5.86
C ILE A 72 1.65 -10.28 6.23
N THR A 73 0.91 -9.57 5.36
CA THR A 73 -0.50 -9.29 5.58
C THR A 73 -1.33 -10.56 5.77
N GLU A 74 -1.16 -11.56 4.88
CA GLU A 74 -1.86 -12.83 4.98
C GLU A 74 -1.45 -13.62 6.24
N TYR A 75 -0.15 -13.63 6.57
CA TYR A 75 0.37 -14.30 7.76
C TYR A 75 -0.20 -13.70 9.04
N LEU A 76 -0.20 -12.37 9.18
CA LEU A 76 -0.76 -11.68 10.35
C LEU A 76 -2.28 -11.86 10.44
N TYR A 77 -2.99 -11.76 9.31
CA TYR A 77 -4.44 -12.00 9.26
C TYR A 77 -4.82 -13.40 9.78
N LYS A 78 -4.01 -14.42 9.44
CA LYS A 78 -4.24 -15.81 9.86
C LYS A 78 -3.75 -16.11 11.28
N ARG A 79 -2.63 -15.54 11.71
CA ARG A 79 -2.06 -15.77 13.04
C ARG A 79 -2.87 -15.11 14.15
N TYR A 80 -3.42 -13.93 13.90
CA TYR A 80 -4.19 -13.15 14.87
C TYR A 80 -5.63 -13.00 14.38
N ASP A 81 -6.38 -14.10 14.39
CA ASP A 81 -7.76 -14.19 13.89
C ASP A 81 -8.79 -13.43 14.74
N ASP A 82 -8.50 -13.25 16.03
CA ASP A 82 -9.33 -12.47 16.96
C ASP A 82 -9.01 -10.96 16.96
N GLU A 83 -7.91 -10.55 16.32
CA GLU A 83 -7.45 -9.16 16.36
C GLU A 83 -8.05 -8.26 15.27
N ARG A 84 -8.21 -6.98 15.59
CA ARG A 84 -8.78 -5.98 14.67
C ARG A 84 -7.75 -5.49 13.65
N GLU A 85 -8.24 -4.97 12.52
CA GLU A 85 -7.39 -4.40 11.46
C GLU A 85 -6.35 -3.40 11.98
N GLY A 86 -6.71 -2.47 12.86
CA GLY A 86 -5.75 -1.51 13.41
C GLY A 86 -4.57 -2.13 14.16
N PHE A 87 -4.76 -3.30 14.81
CA PHE A 87 -3.66 -4.06 15.41
C PHE A 87 -2.77 -4.68 14.33
N LEU A 88 -3.38 -5.32 13.33
CA LEU A 88 -2.69 -5.98 12.22
C LEU A 88 -1.86 -4.97 11.41
N THR A 89 -2.42 -3.82 11.09
CA THR A 89 -1.75 -2.74 10.34
C THR A 89 -0.55 -2.19 11.10
N LYS A 90 -0.68 -1.97 12.42
CA LYS A 90 0.45 -1.53 13.26
C LYS A 90 1.57 -2.56 13.25
N LEU A 91 1.25 -3.83 13.50
CA LEU A 91 2.26 -4.89 13.56
C LEU A 91 2.94 -5.10 12.20
N ARG A 92 2.17 -5.08 11.10
CA ARG A 92 2.69 -5.13 9.74
C ARG A 92 3.70 -4.01 9.48
N ILE A 93 3.32 -2.77 9.78
CA ILE A 93 4.21 -1.61 9.60
C ILE A 93 5.52 -1.81 10.38
N ARG A 94 5.48 -2.34 11.60
CA ARG A 94 6.71 -2.57 12.37
C ARG A 94 7.62 -3.62 11.71
N ILE A 95 7.05 -4.66 11.13
CA ILE A 95 7.79 -5.71 10.40
C ILE A 95 8.40 -5.13 9.12
N GLU A 96 7.62 -4.36 8.36
CA GLU A 96 7.96 -3.72 7.07
C GLU A 96 8.79 -2.43 7.20
N ARG A 97 9.32 -2.10 8.38
CA ARG A 97 10.21 -0.94 8.54
C ARG A 97 11.58 -1.21 7.92
N GLY A 98 12.17 -0.22 7.26
CA GLY A 98 13.52 -0.33 6.71
C GLY A 98 14.59 -0.77 7.70
N GLU A 99 14.57 -0.28 8.95
CA GLU A 99 15.47 -0.74 10.01
C GLU A 99 15.32 -2.26 10.26
N SER A 100 14.08 -2.76 10.26
CA SER A 100 13.75 -4.18 10.44
C SER A 100 14.19 -5.03 9.25
N MET A 101 13.97 -4.54 8.02
CA MET A 101 14.35 -5.22 6.78
C MET A 101 15.86 -5.29 6.62
N ALA A 102 16.56 -4.17 6.84
CA ALA A 102 18.02 -4.11 6.81
C ALA A 102 18.68 -5.05 7.84
N GLU A 103 18.06 -5.23 9.00
CA GLU A 103 18.47 -6.23 10.00
C GLU A 103 18.30 -7.65 9.46
N LEU A 104 17.15 -7.97 8.82
CA LEU A 104 16.93 -9.27 8.20
C LEU A 104 17.99 -9.56 7.12
N THR A 105 18.31 -8.58 6.26
CA THR A 105 19.36 -8.68 5.23
C THR A 105 20.71 -9.13 5.81
N LYS A 106 21.10 -8.55 6.95
CA LYS A 106 22.33 -8.92 7.67
C LYS A 106 22.23 -10.29 8.32
N ASN A 107 21.10 -10.59 8.96
CA ASN A 107 20.89 -11.86 9.67
C ASN A 107 20.95 -13.07 8.73
N ILE A 108 20.47 -12.93 7.48
CA ILE A 108 20.57 -13.98 6.47
C ILE A 108 21.87 -13.92 5.64
N GLY A 109 22.70 -12.88 5.83
CA GLY A 109 24.01 -12.73 5.20
C GLY A 109 24.00 -12.21 3.76
N LEU A 110 22.93 -11.53 3.32
CA LEU A 110 22.86 -10.94 1.97
C LEU A 110 23.76 -9.71 1.80
N ASP A 111 24.04 -8.99 2.90
CA ASP A 111 24.88 -7.79 2.91
C ASP A 111 26.30 -8.04 2.36
N TYR A 112 26.80 -9.27 2.46
CA TYR A 112 28.10 -9.68 1.92
C TYR A 112 28.16 -9.75 0.38
N PHE A 113 27.02 -9.77 -0.30
CA PHE A 113 26.94 -9.96 -1.76
C PHE A 113 26.56 -8.68 -2.53
N VAL A 114 26.26 -7.58 -1.82
CA VAL A 114 25.85 -6.30 -2.42
C VAL A 114 26.96 -5.73 -3.31
N GLN A 115 26.64 -5.49 -4.58
CA GLN A 115 27.52 -4.86 -5.55
C GLN A 115 27.21 -3.37 -5.65
N THR A 116 28.08 -2.51 -5.11
CA THR A 116 27.87 -1.06 -5.12
C THR A 116 29.18 -0.26 -5.13
N LYS A 117 29.17 0.92 -5.79
CA LYS A 117 30.27 1.90 -5.73
C LYS A 117 30.12 2.89 -4.58
N VAL A 118 28.96 2.90 -3.93
CA VAL A 118 28.63 3.79 -2.81
C VAL A 118 28.68 3.01 -1.49
N ASN A 119 28.80 3.71 -0.37
CA ASN A 119 28.78 3.05 0.93
C ASN A 119 27.39 2.44 1.19
N ILE A 120 27.37 1.20 1.66
CA ILE A 120 26.15 0.49 2.05
C ILE A 120 25.54 1.19 3.26
N ASN A 121 24.26 1.54 3.17
CA ASN A 121 23.46 2.11 4.25
C ASN A 121 22.21 1.23 4.49
N GLU A 122 21.39 1.58 5.48
CA GLU A 122 20.19 0.80 5.82
C GLU A 122 19.17 0.74 4.67
N HIS A 123 18.98 1.84 3.94
CA HIS A 123 18.07 1.87 2.78
C HIS A 123 18.51 0.90 1.68
N ILE A 124 19.80 0.87 1.32
CA ILE A 124 20.28 -0.11 0.34
C ILE A 124 20.04 -1.53 0.84
N LEU A 125 20.22 -1.82 2.12
CA LEU A 125 20.00 -3.16 2.66
C LEU A 125 18.51 -3.56 2.68
N GLU A 126 17.62 -2.60 2.92
CA GLU A 126 16.16 -2.74 2.78
C GLU A 126 15.82 -3.11 1.32
N ASP A 127 16.24 -2.31 0.34
CA ASP A 127 15.97 -2.56 -1.08
C ASP A 127 16.55 -3.92 -1.56
N ILE A 128 17.73 -4.29 -1.05
CA ILE A 128 18.39 -5.58 -1.34
C ILE A 128 17.57 -6.76 -0.79
N PHE A 129 16.92 -6.61 0.36
CA PHE A 129 16.04 -7.65 0.90
C PHE A 129 14.83 -7.85 0.01
N GLU A 130 14.16 -6.75 -0.35
CA GLU A 130 12.96 -6.79 -1.18
C GLU A 130 13.27 -7.33 -2.57
N SER A 131 14.32 -6.83 -3.22
CA SER A 131 14.75 -7.36 -4.51
C SER A 131 15.13 -8.84 -4.46
N PHE A 132 15.75 -9.32 -3.37
CA PHE A 132 16.01 -10.74 -3.18
C PHE A 132 14.70 -11.54 -3.06
N VAL A 133 13.72 -11.04 -2.31
CA VAL A 133 12.37 -11.63 -2.23
C VAL A 133 11.72 -11.69 -3.62
N GLY A 134 11.83 -10.63 -4.42
CA GLY A 134 11.36 -10.59 -5.80
C GLY A 134 12.03 -11.66 -6.68
N ALA A 135 13.36 -11.77 -6.63
CA ALA A 135 14.10 -12.81 -7.34
C ALA A 135 13.73 -14.23 -6.87
N PHE A 136 13.52 -14.41 -5.57
CA PHE A 136 13.11 -15.68 -4.98
C PHE A 136 11.70 -16.08 -5.45
N PHE A 137 10.77 -15.13 -5.48
CA PHE A 137 9.42 -15.32 -6.01
C PHE A 137 9.42 -15.70 -7.49
N LEU A 138 10.21 -15.04 -8.34
CA LEU A 138 10.28 -15.38 -9.76
C LEU A 138 10.88 -16.78 -10.00
N ASN A 139 11.79 -17.24 -9.15
CA ASN A 139 12.39 -18.58 -9.27
C ASN A 139 11.48 -19.68 -8.72
N PHE A 140 10.83 -19.46 -7.58
CA PHE A 140 10.19 -20.54 -6.81
C PHE A 140 8.67 -20.39 -6.65
N GLY A 141 8.11 -19.23 -6.97
CA GLY A 141 6.68 -18.93 -6.85
C GLY A 141 6.21 -18.70 -5.42
N ILE A 142 4.96 -18.23 -5.29
CA ILE A 142 4.43 -17.66 -4.05
C ILE A 142 4.43 -18.62 -2.85
N ILE A 143 4.21 -19.92 -3.08
CA ILE A 143 4.09 -20.91 -2.00
C ILE A 143 5.42 -21.05 -1.25
N HIS A 144 6.52 -21.10 -1.99
CA HIS A 144 7.86 -21.26 -1.41
C HIS A 144 8.38 -19.94 -0.85
N THR A 145 8.11 -18.81 -1.52
CA THR A 145 8.44 -17.48 -0.97
C THR A 145 7.73 -17.21 0.35
N LYS A 146 6.48 -17.65 0.48
CA LYS A 146 5.74 -17.56 1.74
C LYS A 146 6.39 -18.36 2.87
N GLN A 147 6.85 -19.58 2.60
CA GLN A 147 7.58 -20.37 3.58
C GLN A 147 8.89 -19.70 3.99
N PHE A 148 9.65 -19.19 3.01
CA PHE A 148 10.89 -18.45 3.24
C PHE A 148 10.69 -17.26 4.17
N ILE A 149 9.76 -16.36 3.84
CA ILE A 149 9.50 -15.14 4.62
C ILE A 149 9.00 -15.49 6.02
N ILE A 150 8.01 -16.37 6.16
CA ILE A 150 7.45 -16.71 7.48
C ILE A 150 8.54 -17.30 8.38
N ASN A 151 9.37 -18.20 7.86
CA ASN A 151 10.44 -18.80 8.65
C ASN A 151 11.50 -17.78 9.06
N ILE A 152 11.86 -16.83 8.18
CA ILE A 152 12.77 -15.73 8.54
C ILE A 152 12.18 -14.86 9.66
N ILE A 153 10.92 -14.45 9.52
CA ILE A 153 10.27 -13.60 10.52
C ILE A 153 10.19 -14.32 11.87
N GLU A 154 9.74 -15.57 11.91
CA GLU A 154 9.63 -16.33 13.16
C GLU A 154 10.99 -16.67 13.79
N THR A 155 12.06 -16.73 12.99
CA THR A 155 13.41 -17.02 13.49
C THR A 155 14.07 -15.77 14.07
N TYR A 156 13.92 -14.63 13.41
CA TYR A 156 14.72 -13.43 13.69
C TYR A 156 13.93 -12.28 14.33
N LYS A 157 12.60 -12.36 14.40
CA LYS A 157 11.77 -11.30 14.99
C LYS A 157 10.99 -11.83 16.19
N ASP A 158 11.14 -11.17 17.32
CA ASP A 158 10.26 -11.38 18.46
C ASP A 158 8.96 -10.59 18.27
N LEU A 159 7.96 -11.26 17.70
CA LEU A 159 6.64 -10.65 17.49
C LEU A 159 5.99 -10.21 18.82
N SER A 160 6.31 -10.85 19.94
CA SER A 160 5.74 -10.52 21.25
C SER A 160 6.29 -9.18 21.74
N GLU A 161 7.62 -9.01 21.67
CA GLU A 161 8.29 -7.74 21.96
C GLU A 161 7.80 -6.63 21.03
N MET A 162 7.69 -6.92 19.73
CA MET A 162 7.16 -5.96 18.76
C MET A 162 5.73 -5.55 19.13
N ILE A 163 4.86 -6.48 19.53
CA ILE A 163 3.49 -6.17 19.98
C ILE A 163 3.49 -5.29 21.23
N ALA A 164 4.31 -5.63 22.23
CA ALA A 164 4.40 -4.93 23.51
C ALA A 164 4.85 -3.46 23.36
N HIS A 165 5.79 -3.20 22.44
CA HIS A 165 6.21 -1.83 22.15
C HIS A 165 5.22 -1.11 21.21
N ASP A 166 4.30 -0.31 21.79
CA ASP A 166 3.55 0.72 21.05
C ASP A 166 4.38 2.02 21.02
N ASP A 167 5.15 2.19 19.95
CA ASP A 167 6.04 3.34 19.75
C ASP A 167 5.34 4.55 19.13
N ASN A 168 4.01 4.50 18.96
CA ASN A 168 3.21 5.63 18.49
C ASN A 168 2.77 6.53 19.65
N TYR A 169 3.76 7.06 20.34
CA TYR A 169 3.58 7.95 21.48
C TYR A 169 2.78 9.20 21.13
N LYS A 170 2.84 9.70 19.89
CA LYS A 170 2.00 10.82 19.44
C LYS A 170 0.51 10.53 19.51
N ASP A 171 0.07 9.37 19.03
CA ASP A 171 -1.35 8.98 19.10
C ASP A 171 -1.78 8.66 20.53
N LEU A 172 -0.90 8.03 21.32
CA LEU A 172 -1.16 7.75 22.73
C LEU A 172 -1.34 9.06 23.52
N LEU A 173 -0.48 10.05 23.27
CA LEU A 173 -0.56 11.37 23.87
C LEU A 173 -1.80 12.14 23.41
N LEU A 174 -2.19 12.03 22.14
CA LEU A 174 -3.43 12.63 21.63
C LEU A 174 -4.65 12.08 22.38
N ARG A 175 -4.72 10.75 22.58
CA ARG A 175 -5.79 10.11 23.36
C ARG A 175 -5.82 10.61 24.80
N TYR A 176 -4.65 10.72 25.44
CA TYR A 176 -4.52 11.29 26.78
C TYR A 176 -5.06 12.73 26.85
N PHE A 177 -4.70 13.58 25.90
CA PHE A 177 -5.15 14.97 25.84
C PHE A 177 -6.66 15.11 25.64
N HIS A 178 -7.25 14.30 24.77
CA HIS A 178 -8.71 14.25 24.58
C HIS A 178 -9.43 13.83 25.86
N GLN A 179 -8.92 12.84 26.57
CA GLN A 179 -9.49 12.37 27.83
C GLN A 179 -9.44 13.42 28.94
N MET A 180 -8.33 14.15 29.05
CA MET A 180 -8.17 15.27 29.99
C MET A 180 -8.98 16.52 29.57
N LYS A 181 -9.69 16.47 28.44
CA LYS A 181 -10.39 17.60 27.81
C LYS A 181 -9.45 18.79 27.55
N TRP A 182 -8.20 18.49 27.27
CA TRP A 182 -7.15 19.48 26.98
C TRP A 182 -7.07 19.86 25.50
N GLY A 183 -7.95 19.31 24.66
CA GLY A 183 -7.93 19.54 23.22
C GLY A 183 -6.83 18.72 22.55
N HIS A 184 -6.12 19.31 21.59
CA HIS A 184 -5.02 18.62 20.89
C HIS A 184 -3.66 19.00 21.48
N PRO A 185 -2.69 18.06 21.56
CA PRO A 185 -1.33 18.39 21.95
C PRO A 185 -0.70 19.35 20.92
N ILE A 186 -0.14 20.44 21.43
CA ILE A 186 0.53 21.46 20.61
C ILE A 186 2.03 21.18 20.64
N TYR A 187 2.62 21.06 19.45
CA TYR A 187 4.04 20.81 19.25
C TYR A 187 4.74 22.12 18.85
N ASN A 188 5.64 22.60 19.71
CA ASN A 188 6.49 23.75 19.43
C ASN A 188 7.84 23.26 18.91
N ASN A 189 7.94 23.10 17.60
CA ASN A 189 9.13 22.60 16.93
C ASN A 189 10.16 23.73 16.70
N ARG A 190 11.44 23.43 16.93
CA ARG A 190 12.59 24.32 16.66
C ARG A 190 13.69 23.51 16.01
N GLN A 191 14.47 24.13 15.13
CA GLN A 191 15.67 23.54 14.56
C GLN A 191 16.90 24.24 15.14
N ASN A 192 17.88 23.47 15.62
CA ASN A 192 19.13 24.03 16.15
C ASN A 192 20.31 23.14 15.77
N ASN A 193 21.33 23.71 15.10
CA ASN A 193 22.53 23.01 14.63
C ASN A 193 22.25 21.67 13.91
N GLY A 194 21.32 21.66 12.96
CA GLY A 194 20.99 20.46 12.17
C GLY A 194 20.18 19.38 12.92
N LYS A 195 19.80 19.61 14.18
CA LYS A 195 18.90 18.73 14.95
C LYS A 195 17.54 19.41 15.18
N TYR A 196 16.48 18.64 15.06
CA TYR A 196 15.11 19.07 15.37
C TYR A 196 14.82 18.84 16.85
N ILE A 197 14.18 19.83 17.47
CA ILE A 197 13.74 19.79 18.87
C ILE A 197 12.24 20.00 18.86
N SER A 198 11.48 19.07 19.42
CA SER A 198 10.04 19.20 19.62
C SER A 198 9.74 19.39 21.10
N ILE A 199 8.87 20.34 21.43
CA ILE A 199 8.50 20.68 22.81
C ILE A 199 6.98 20.63 22.92
N ILE A 200 6.49 19.87 23.90
CA ILE A 200 5.06 19.70 24.16
C ILE A 200 4.71 20.37 25.48
N ARG A 201 3.65 21.19 25.46
CA ARG A 201 3.07 21.81 26.66
C ARG A 201 1.61 21.45 26.78
N ASN A 202 1.11 21.41 28.02
CA ASN A 202 -0.32 21.31 28.27
C ASN A 202 -1.01 22.69 28.08
N PRO A 203 -2.35 22.76 28.10
CA PRO A 203 -3.09 24.02 27.98
C PRO A 203 -2.77 25.06 29.06
N PHE A 204 -2.20 24.62 30.19
CA PHE A 204 -1.76 25.48 31.29
C PHE A 204 -0.29 25.91 31.16
N HIS A 205 0.31 25.78 29.97
CA HIS A 205 1.69 26.11 29.65
C HIS A 205 2.78 25.31 30.40
N LYS A 206 2.41 24.26 31.13
CA LYS A 206 3.36 23.34 31.78
C LYS A 206 4.05 22.49 30.72
N LEU A 207 5.37 22.40 30.81
CA LEU A 207 6.16 21.50 29.98
C LEU A 207 5.81 20.05 30.28
N LEU A 208 5.45 19.29 29.26
CA LEU A 208 5.20 17.86 29.38
C LEU A 208 6.36 17.04 28.83
N GLY A 209 6.89 17.38 27.66
CA GLY A 209 7.95 16.57 27.05
C GLY A 209 8.81 17.36 26.06
N ILE A 210 10.06 16.94 25.94
CA ILE A 210 11.02 17.47 24.96
C ILE A 210 11.64 16.28 24.24
N GLY A 211 11.69 16.33 22.91
CA GLY A 211 12.37 15.34 22.08
C GLY A 211 13.37 16.00 21.14
N LYS A 212 14.49 15.33 20.89
CA LYS A 212 15.55 15.82 20.00
C LYS A 212 15.96 14.71 19.03
N SER A 213 16.00 14.99 17.73
CA SER A 213 16.42 14.01 16.73
C SER A 213 16.95 14.66 15.44
N SER A 214 17.52 13.86 14.54
CA SER A 214 17.93 14.28 13.20
C SER A 214 16.74 14.56 12.28
N THR A 215 15.57 13.98 12.57
CA THR A 215 14.31 14.23 11.84
C THR A 215 13.24 14.81 12.75
N MET A 216 12.35 15.63 12.19
CA MET A 216 11.24 16.23 12.94
C MET A 216 10.30 15.16 13.49
N THR A 217 9.98 14.14 12.69
CA THR A 217 9.07 13.05 13.06
C THR A 217 9.58 12.24 14.25
N LYS A 218 10.88 11.87 14.26
CA LYS A 218 11.49 11.18 15.41
C LYS A 218 11.56 12.10 16.63
N ALA A 219 11.84 13.40 16.45
CA ALA A 219 11.86 14.36 17.56
C ALA A 219 10.48 14.52 18.22
N GLU A 220 9.39 14.52 17.44
CA GLU A 220 8.02 14.58 17.96
C GLU A 220 7.61 13.30 18.71
N GLN A 221 7.99 12.11 18.22
CA GLN A 221 7.70 10.86 18.93
C GLN A 221 8.41 10.80 20.29
N ILE A 222 9.70 11.16 20.34
CA ILE A 222 10.45 11.22 21.61
C ILE A 222 9.85 12.26 22.56
N ALA A 223 9.43 13.42 22.05
CA ALA A 223 8.77 14.44 22.86
C ALA A 223 7.46 13.92 23.47
N SER A 224 6.69 13.17 22.67
CA SER A 224 5.44 12.55 23.13
C SER A 224 5.66 11.44 24.14
N GLN A 225 6.69 10.60 23.96
CA GLN A 225 7.08 9.57 24.91
C GLN A 225 7.41 10.21 26.27
N ASN A 226 8.29 11.22 26.27
CA ASN A 226 8.68 11.94 27.48
C ASN A 226 7.49 12.65 28.14
N ALA A 227 6.54 13.15 27.34
CA ALA A 227 5.29 13.71 27.84
C ALA A 227 4.43 12.67 28.55
N LEU A 228 4.32 11.46 27.98
CA LEU A 228 3.57 10.34 28.55
C LEU A 228 4.18 9.79 29.83
N VAL A 229 5.52 9.72 29.90
CA VAL A 229 6.25 9.41 31.15
C VAL A 229 5.93 10.48 32.21
N THR A 230 6.00 11.76 31.84
CA THR A 230 5.73 12.88 32.77
C THR A 230 4.30 12.89 33.30
N VAL A 231 3.33 12.41 32.51
CA VAL A 231 1.93 12.27 32.96
C VAL A 231 1.62 10.92 33.61
N GLY A 232 2.60 10.04 33.75
CA GLY A 232 2.47 8.75 34.44
C GLY A 232 1.71 7.68 33.65
N VAL A 233 1.65 7.81 32.32
CA VAL A 233 1.05 6.81 31.42
C VAL A 233 2.06 5.71 31.06
N ILE A 234 3.34 6.07 31.01
CA ILE A 234 4.45 5.13 30.85
C ILE A 234 5.19 5.06 32.19
N ILE A 235 5.35 3.85 32.72
CA ILE A 235 6.06 3.56 33.96
C ILE A 235 7.08 2.47 33.64
N ASP A 236 8.36 2.67 33.98
CA ASP A 236 9.45 1.73 33.69
C ASP A 236 9.55 1.31 32.21
N ASP A 237 9.38 2.27 31.30
CA ASP A 237 9.37 2.09 29.83
C ASP A 237 8.26 1.17 29.28
N GLU A 238 7.31 0.75 30.10
CA GLU A 238 6.09 0.04 29.72
C GLU A 238 4.85 0.94 29.82
N ILE A 239 3.88 0.73 28.93
CA ILE A 239 2.59 1.43 29.00
C ILE A 239 1.75 0.75 30.08
N ASP A 240 1.30 1.51 31.09
CA ASP A 240 0.42 0.97 32.14
C ASP A 240 -0.88 0.43 31.52
N GLN A 241 -1.05 -0.90 31.52
CA GLN A 241 -2.25 -1.54 30.95
C GLN A 241 -3.53 -1.14 31.70
N ASN A 242 -3.43 -0.79 33.00
CA ASN A 242 -4.60 -0.31 33.74
C ASN A 242 -5.07 1.06 33.24
N TRP A 243 -4.20 1.85 32.59
CA TRP A 243 -4.57 3.10 31.96
C TRP A 243 -5.41 2.86 30.69
N LEU A 244 -5.05 1.88 29.86
CA LEU A 244 -5.83 1.46 28.68
C LEU A 244 -7.24 0.97 29.08
N ASP A 245 -7.35 0.15 30.13
CA ASP A 245 -8.64 -0.34 30.63
C ASP A 245 -9.51 0.79 31.23
N LYS A 246 -8.88 1.75 31.92
CA LYS A 246 -9.56 2.96 32.40
C LYS A 246 -10.05 3.83 31.25
N ILE A 247 -9.30 3.93 30.14
CA ILE A 247 -9.72 4.65 28.94
C ILE A 247 -10.94 4.01 28.30
N GLU A 248 -10.93 2.70 28.07
CA GLU A 248 -12.08 2.02 27.44
C GLU A 248 -13.36 2.17 28.26
N LYS A 249 -13.22 2.19 29.59
CA LYS A 249 -14.33 2.40 30.53
C LYS A 249 -14.85 3.85 30.50
N ILE A 250 -13.95 4.83 30.49
CA ILE A 250 -14.29 6.26 30.45
C ILE A 250 -14.85 6.69 29.08
N GLU A 251 -14.36 6.15 27.96
CA GLU A 251 -14.96 6.38 26.63
C GLU A 251 -16.39 5.84 26.54
N LYS A 252 -16.66 4.70 27.16
CA LYS A 252 -18.03 4.16 27.29
C LYS A 252 -18.92 5.11 28.09
N GLU A 253 -18.43 5.63 29.20
CA GLU A 253 -19.18 6.55 30.07
C GLU A 253 -19.38 7.94 29.44
N ALA A 254 -18.40 8.45 28.69
CA ALA A 254 -18.50 9.72 27.97
C ALA A 254 -19.52 9.64 26.81
N LYS A 255 -19.56 8.52 26.09
CA LYS A 255 -20.59 8.24 25.07
C LYS A 255 -22.00 8.04 25.67
N GLU A 256 -22.09 7.66 26.94
CA GLU A 256 -23.36 7.53 27.66
C GLU A 256 -23.89 8.88 28.16
N LYS A 257 -23.02 9.83 28.50
CA LYS A 257 -23.39 11.17 28.99
C LYS A 257 -23.81 12.17 27.89
N ASP A 258 -23.41 11.96 26.63
CA ASP A 258 -23.69 12.87 25.50
C ASP A 258 -25.04 12.58 24.79
N LYS A 259 -25.95 11.85 25.44
CA LYS A 259 -27.31 11.60 24.93
C LYS A 259 -28.26 12.71 25.35
N SER A 260 -28.05 13.93 24.84
CA SER A 260 -29.11 14.93 24.77
C SER A 260 -29.90 14.74 23.48
N ASP A 261 -31.17 14.33 23.62
CA ASP A 261 -32.28 14.39 22.66
C ASP A 261 -31.97 14.63 21.18
N LYS A 262 -31.39 13.61 20.53
CA LYS A 262 -31.59 13.39 19.10
C LYS A 262 -32.34 12.07 18.96
N LYS A 263 -33.56 12.11 18.39
CA LYS A 263 -34.24 10.89 17.91
C LYS A 263 -33.28 10.14 16.99
N THR A 264 -32.63 9.10 17.51
CA THR A 264 -31.71 8.28 16.73
C THR A 264 -32.55 7.41 15.81
N LEU A 265 -32.31 7.47 14.50
CA LEU A 265 -32.93 6.55 13.55
C LEU A 265 -32.58 5.11 13.94
N PRO A 266 -33.47 4.13 13.66
CA PRO A 266 -33.13 2.73 13.87
C PRO A 266 -31.88 2.36 13.08
N ILE A 267 -31.07 1.46 13.65
CA ILE A 267 -29.83 1.04 12.99
C ILE A 267 -30.18 0.28 11.70
N GLN A 268 -31.26 -0.51 11.71
CA GLN A 268 -31.77 -1.24 10.57
C GLN A 268 -32.07 -0.31 9.40
N ASN A 269 -31.64 -0.71 8.21
CA ASN A 269 -31.75 0.10 7.02
C ASN A 269 -32.50 -0.68 5.92
N PRO A 270 -33.67 -0.19 5.45
CA PRO A 270 -34.48 -0.90 4.46
C PRO A 270 -33.82 -0.99 3.07
N TYR A 271 -32.84 -0.15 2.76
CA TYR A 271 -32.11 -0.19 1.49
C TYR A 271 -31.01 -1.27 1.44
N ASN A 272 -30.68 -1.88 2.57
CA ASN A 272 -29.66 -2.92 2.62
C ASN A 272 -30.14 -4.21 1.92
N LYS A 273 -29.25 -4.80 1.12
CA LYS A 273 -29.49 -6.07 0.42
C LYS A 273 -28.36 -7.05 0.73
N LEU A 274 -28.70 -8.26 1.15
CA LEU A 274 -27.70 -9.33 1.30
C LEU A 274 -27.28 -9.89 -0.06
N MET A 275 -25.96 -10.03 -0.23
CA MET A 275 -25.39 -10.75 -1.35
C MET A 275 -25.73 -12.25 -1.24
N LYS A 276 -26.13 -12.85 -2.38
CA LYS A 276 -26.44 -14.28 -2.51
C LYS A 276 -25.38 -14.97 -3.36
N LYS A 277 -25.29 -16.31 -3.24
CA LYS A 277 -24.36 -17.12 -4.04
C LYS A 277 -24.54 -16.93 -5.56
N ILE A 278 -25.79 -16.74 -6.01
CA ILE A 278 -26.10 -16.50 -7.42
C ILE A 278 -25.56 -15.15 -7.90
N ASP A 279 -25.60 -14.11 -7.06
CA ASP A 279 -25.11 -12.78 -7.41
C ASP A 279 -23.58 -12.84 -7.67
N ILE A 280 -22.84 -13.56 -6.82
CA ILE A 280 -21.39 -13.75 -6.95
C ILE A 280 -21.06 -14.56 -8.21
N ARG A 281 -21.79 -15.65 -8.48
CA ARG A 281 -21.58 -16.45 -9.69
C ARG A 281 -21.86 -15.63 -10.96
N ASN A 282 -22.95 -14.87 -10.97
CA ASN A 282 -23.30 -14.02 -12.11
C ASN A 282 -22.26 -12.92 -12.34
N LEU A 283 -21.75 -12.31 -11.26
CA LEU A 283 -20.68 -11.33 -11.32
C LEU A 283 -19.38 -11.92 -11.89
N LEU A 284 -18.98 -13.10 -11.42
CA LEU A 284 -17.78 -13.77 -11.92
C LEU A 284 -17.95 -14.14 -13.41
N ILE A 285 -19.10 -14.67 -13.80
CA ILE A 285 -19.43 -14.97 -15.21
C ILE A 285 -19.41 -13.71 -16.07
N SER A 286 -19.92 -12.57 -15.60
CA SER A 286 -19.89 -11.31 -16.39
C SER A 286 -18.47 -10.82 -16.68
N TYR A 287 -17.48 -11.23 -15.87
CA TYR A 287 -16.05 -10.99 -16.09
C TYR A 287 -15.32 -12.21 -16.64
N ASN A 288 -16.02 -13.15 -17.29
CA ASN A 288 -15.46 -14.36 -17.92
C ASN A 288 -14.74 -15.30 -16.95
N ILE A 289 -15.07 -15.26 -15.66
CA ILE A 289 -14.50 -16.14 -14.64
C ILE A 289 -15.45 -17.30 -14.39
N SER A 290 -14.97 -18.51 -14.66
CA SER A 290 -15.70 -19.74 -14.40
C SER A 290 -15.28 -20.34 -13.06
N ILE A 291 -16.26 -20.70 -12.22
CA ILE A 291 -16.05 -21.49 -11.02
C ILE A 291 -16.65 -22.88 -11.26
N PRO A 292 -16.03 -23.97 -10.79
CA PRO A 292 -16.63 -25.30 -10.86
C PRO A 292 -18.06 -25.31 -10.32
N LYS A 293 -18.99 -26.02 -10.99
CA LYS A 293 -20.41 -26.05 -10.58
C LYS A 293 -20.61 -26.57 -9.15
N ASP A 294 -19.73 -27.48 -8.73
CA ASP A 294 -19.73 -28.11 -7.39
C ASP A 294 -18.97 -27.29 -6.34
N SER A 295 -18.43 -26.12 -6.71
CA SER A 295 -17.77 -25.23 -5.75
C SER A 295 -18.77 -24.77 -4.69
N THR A 296 -18.46 -25.15 -3.45
CA THR A 296 -19.17 -24.66 -2.27
C THR A 296 -18.27 -23.64 -1.58
N PHE A 297 -18.78 -22.40 -1.47
CA PHE A 297 -18.11 -21.31 -0.78
C PHE A 297 -19.04 -20.71 0.28
N ASN A 298 -18.43 -20.09 1.29
CA ASN A 298 -19.11 -19.53 2.45
C ASN A 298 -19.66 -18.14 2.14
N ILE A 299 -20.96 -18.08 1.86
CA ILE A 299 -21.65 -16.81 1.57
C ILE A 299 -21.59 -15.82 2.74
N LYS A 300 -21.40 -16.28 3.99
CA LYS A 300 -21.35 -15.40 5.16
C LYS A 300 -20.13 -14.48 5.12
N ILE A 301 -18.99 -14.96 4.61
CA ILE A 301 -17.77 -14.15 4.52
C ILE A 301 -17.96 -13.04 3.45
N PHE A 302 -18.67 -13.32 2.36
CA PHE A 302 -19.05 -12.28 1.40
C PHE A 302 -20.01 -11.24 2.00
N GLN A 303 -20.94 -11.66 2.85
CA GLN A 303 -21.83 -10.74 3.56
C GLN A 303 -21.07 -9.90 4.59
N GLU A 304 -20.11 -10.50 5.29
CA GLU A 304 -19.18 -9.81 6.19
C GLU A 304 -18.33 -8.78 5.43
N ALA A 305 -17.78 -9.13 4.26
CA ALA A 305 -17.03 -8.23 3.40
C ALA A 305 -17.82 -6.96 3.03
N MET A 306 -19.14 -7.08 2.90
CA MET A 306 -20.05 -5.98 2.60
C MET A 306 -20.55 -5.24 3.84
N THR A 307 -20.14 -5.63 5.04
CA THR A 307 -20.64 -5.07 6.30
C THR A 307 -19.77 -3.94 6.82
N HIS A 308 -20.28 -2.71 6.81
CA HIS A 308 -19.62 -1.60 7.48
C HIS A 308 -19.84 -1.67 9.01
N ARG A 309 -18.86 -1.20 9.79
CA ARG A 309 -18.89 -1.10 11.27
C ARG A 309 -20.13 -0.43 11.86
N SER A 310 -20.86 0.38 11.08
CA SER A 310 -22.11 0.99 11.53
C SER A 310 -23.28 0.01 11.62
N TYR A 311 -23.22 -1.16 10.95
CA TYR A 311 -24.29 -2.14 10.85
C TYR A 311 -24.09 -3.39 11.70
N LEU A 312 -23.45 -3.24 12.87
CA LEU A 312 -23.12 -4.34 13.77
C LEU A 312 -24.12 -4.51 14.92
N VAL A 313 -24.28 -5.74 15.39
CA VAL A 313 -24.99 -6.07 16.63
C VAL A 313 -24.24 -5.45 17.81
N ARG A 314 -24.92 -4.62 18.61
CA ARG A 314 -24.36 -4.03 19.85
C ARG A 314 -24.99 -4.71 21.07
N LYS A 315 -24.16 -5.19 22.01
CA LYS A 315 -24.59 -5.88 23.26
C LYS A 315 -25.55 -5.06 24.16
N LYS A 316 -25.70 -3.75 23.94
CA LYS A 316 -26.49 -2.81 24.77
C LYS A 316 -27.73 -2.20 24.07
N ALA A 317 -28.13 -2.68 22.90
CA ALA A 317 -29.36 -2.20 22.29
C ALA A 317 -30.56 -2.94 22.89
N ASN A 318 -31.16 -2.39 23.94
CA ASN A 318 -32.58 -2.61 24.23
C ASN A 318 -33.35 -2.10 23.01
N VAL A 319 -33.52 -2.97 22.01
CA VAL A 319 -34.39 -2.69 20.88
C VAL A 319 -35.79 -2.76 21.45
N ASP A 320 -36.54 -1.66 21.38
CA ASP A 320 -37.98 -1.67 21.61
C ASP A 320 -38.61 -2.68 20.65
N LEU A 321 -38.86 -3.88 21.18
CA LEU A 321 -39.46 -5.04 20.52
C LEU A 321 -40.94 -4.79 20.13
N GLN A 322 -41.44 -3.56 20.25
CA GLN A 322 -42.84 -3.23 19.93
C GLN A 322 -43.08 -2.98 18.42
N ASN A 323 -42.04 -2.69 17.62
CA ASN A 323 -42.16 -2.45 16.16
C ASN A 323 -41.82 -3.67 15.28
N ILE A 324 -41.84 -4.90 15.82
CA ILE A 324 -41.36 -6.13 15.14
C ILE A 324 -42.12 -6.49 13.85
N LYS A 325 -43.36 -6.05 13.67
CA LYS A 325 -44.17 -6.46 12.50
C LYS A 325 -43.65 -5.89 11.16
N GLU A 326 -42.93 -4.76 11.16
CA GLU A 326 -42.27 -4.23 9.94
C GLU A 326 -40.83 -4.75 9.73
N ILE A 327 -40.21 -5.30 10.78
CA ILE A 327 -38.79 -5.73 10.78
C ILE A 327 -38.54 -6.97 9.90
N LYS A 328 -39.58 -7.75 9.54
CA LYS A 328 -39.43 -8.97 8.72
C LYS A 328 -38.88 -8.75 7.31
N LYS A 329 -38.86 -7.51 6.80
CA LYS A 329 -38.33 -7.18 5.45
C LYS A 329 -36.90 -6.65 5.44
N VAL A 330 -36.26 -6.44 6.58
CA VAL A 330 -34.96 -5.75 6.67
C VAL A 330 -33.83 -6.74 7.00
N VAL A 331 -32.65 -6.51 6.42
CA VAL A 331 -31.46 -7.35 6.64
C VAL A 331 -31.08 -7.34 8.13
N PRO A 332 -30.84 -8.50 8.78
CA PRO A 332 -30.42 -8.53 10.18
C PRO A 332 -29.04 -7.88 10.37
N LEU A 333 -28.82 -7.30 11.56
CA LEU A 333 -27.51 -6.77 11.93
C LEU A 333 -26.45 -7.88 11.93
N GLN A 334 -25.23 -7.50 11.57
CA GLN A 334 -24.13 -8.44 11.36
C GLN A 334 -23.22 -8.50 12.58
N LYS A 335 -22.42 -9.56 12.70
CA LYS A 335 -21.57 -9.79 13.87
C LYS A 335 -20.20 -9.14 13.74
N MET A 336 -19.62 -9.14 12.55
CA MET A 336 -18.26 -8.70 12.29
C MET A 336 -18.23 -7.65 11.17
N PRO A 337 -17.38 -6.61 11.28
CA PRO A 337 -17.18 -5.64 10.21
C PRO A 337 -16.20 -6.15 9.17
N ASN A 338 -16.23 -5.54 7.99
CA ASN A 338 -15.36 -5.87 6.88
C ASN A 338 -13.89 -5.43 7.04
N ASP A 339 -13.53 -4.69 8.10
CA ASP A 339 -12.22 -4.06 8.24
C ASP A 339 -11.04 -5.05 8.12
N ARG A 340 -11.16 -6.28 8.67
CA ARG A 340 -10.12 -7.31 8.53
C ARG A 340 -9.99 -7.82 7.09
N LEU A 341 -11.13 -8.00 6.40
CA LEU A 341 -11.14 -8.42 4.99
C LEU A 341 -10.63 -7.32 4.08
N ARG A 342 -10.89 -6.05 4.41
CA ARG A 342 -10.30 -4.89 3.74
C ARG A 342 -8.79 -4.91 3.82
N PHE A 343 -8.24 -5.12 5.02
CA PHE A 343 -6.80 -5.23 5.26
C PHE A 343 -6.14 -6.30 4.37
N LEU A 344 -6.74 -7.50 4.30
CA LEU A 344 -6.25 -8.56 3.43
C LEU A 344 -6.41 -8.19 1.94
N GLY A 345 -7.59 -7.70 1.56
CA GLY A 345 -7.94 -7.39 0.18
C GLY A 345 -7.07 -6.30 -0.44
N ASP A 346 -6.74 -5.25 0.33
CA ASP A 346 -5.81 -4.19 -0.06
C ASP A 346 -4.46 -4.77 -0.49
N SER A 347 -3.85 -5.63 0.35
CA SER A 347 -2.57 -6.28 0.03
C SER A 347 -2.63 -7.23 -1.17
N VAL A 348 -3.77 -7.89 -1.39
CA VAL A 348 -3.97 -8.81 -2.53
C VAL A 348 -4.10 -8.02 -3.83
N ILE A 349 -4.85 -6.92 -3.82
CA ILE A 349 -4.93 -5.98 -4.96
C ILE A 349 -3.53 -5.46 -5.28
N HIS A 350 -2.82 -5.00 -4.24
CA HIS A 350 -1.47 -4.47 -4.35
C HIS A 350 -0.49 -5.44 -5.02
N PHE A 351 -0.47 -6.70 -4.56
CA PHE A 351 0.34 -7.75 -5.16
C PHE A 351 -0.07 -8.07 -6.60
N ILE A 352 -1.36 -8.24 -6.89
CA ILE A 352 -1.82 -8.62 -8.23
C ILE A 352 -1.46 -7.54 -9.26
N ILE A 353 -1.64 -6.27 -8.92
CA ILE A 353 -1.30 -5.14 -9.80
C ILE A 353 0.22 -5.04 -9.93
N GLY A 354 0.95 -5.12 -8.81
CA GLY A 354 2.41 -5.17 -8.78
C GLY A 354 2.98 -6.18 -9.77
N ASP A 355 2.60 -7.44 -9.60
CA ASP A 355 3.03 -8.55 -10.44
C ASP A 355 2.60 -8.39 -11.91
N TYR A 356 1.37 -7.93 -12.16
CA TYR A 356 0.89 -7.67 -13.52
C TYR A 356 1.70 -6.57 -14.23
N LEU A 357 1.96 -5.45 -13.57
CA LEU A 357 2.69 -4.33 -14.15
C LEU A 357 4.16 -4.69 -14.38
N TYR A 358 4.78 -5.42 -13.45
CA TYR A 358 6.16 -5.92 -13.59
C TYR A 358 6.33 -6.76 -14.87
N HIS A 359 5.40 -7.68 -15.13
CA HIS A 359 5.43 -8.53 -16.31
C HIS A 359 5.00 -7.84 -17.60
N LYS A 360 4.04 -6.90 -17.52
CA LYS A 360 3.53 -6.18 -18.70
C LYS A 360 4.53 -5.15 -19.24
N TYR A 361 5.23 -4.44 -18.36
CA TYR A 361 6.11 -3.33 -18.71
C TYR A 361 7.58 -3.67 -18.44
N LEU A 362 8.11 -4.64 -19.19
CA LEU A 362 9.48 -5.17 -19.04
C LEU A 362 10.60 -4.13 -19.19
N LYS A 363 10.34 -3.04 -19.91
CA LYS A 363 11.33 -1.98 -20.21
C LYS A 363 11.17 -0.72 -19.37
N GLN A 364 10.18 -0.68 -18.48
CA GLN A 364 9.92 0.50 -17.63
C GLN A 364 10.62 0.34 -16.28
N ASP A 365 11.08 1.46 -15.73
CA ASP A 365 11.72 1.55 -14.43
C ASP A 365 10.73 1.39 -13.26
N GLU A 366 11.26 1.17 -12.05
CA GLU A 366 10.48 1.09 -10.81
C GLU A 366 9.54 2.29 -10.65
N GLY A 367 10.06 3.52 -10.84
CA GLY A 367 9.29 4.73 -10.57
C GLY A 367 8.04 4.84 -11.47
N PHE A 368 8.12 4.43 -12.74
CA PHE A 368 6.97 4.32 -13.63
C PHE A 368 5.96 3.29 -13.12
N LEU A 369 6.44 2.09 -12.75
CA LEU A 369 5.58 1.01 -12.26
C LEU A 369 4.85 1.45 -10.98
N THR A 370 5.55 2.05 -10.02
CA THR A 370 4.99 2.55 -8.76
C THR A 370 3.96 3.66 -9.00
N ARG A 371 4.24 4.63 -9.87
CA ARG A 371 3.26 5.69 -10.18
C ARG A 371 1.99 5.12 -10.81
N LEU A 372 2.14 4.20 -11.77
CA LEU A 372 1.00 3.56 -12.42
C LEU A 372 0.20 2.70 -11.44
N ARG A 373 0.87 1.91 -10.60
CA ARG A 373 0.28 1.12 -9.51
C ARG A 373 -0.56 2.01 -8.59
N CYS A 374 0.03 3.08 -8.06
CA CYS A 374 -0.64 4.03 -7.17
C CYS A 374 -1.89 4.68 -7.79
N LYS A 375 -1.91 4.91 -9.11
CA LYS A 375 -3.13 5.39 -9.80
C LYS A 375 -4.24 4.34 -9.87
N LEU A 376 -3.88 3.08 -10.12
CA LEU A 376 -4.84 1.97 -10.22
C LEU A 376 -5.41 1.58 -8.83
N GLU A 377 -4.60 1.71 -7.78
CA GLU A 377 -4.97 1.39 -6.40
C GLU A 377 -5.61 2.57 -5.65
N LYS A 378 -5.67 3.74 -6.29
CA LYS A 378 -6.25 4.92 -5.67
C LYS A 378 -7.73 4.67 -5.36
N ARG A 379 -8.19 5.15 -4.20
CA ARG A 379 -9.59 5.00 -3.75
C ARG A 379 -10.63 5.43 -4.78
N ASP A 380 -10.37 6.49 -5.53
CA ASP A 380 -11.27 6.94 -6.61
C ASP A 380 -11.42 5.86 -7.70
N SER A 381 -10.32 5.20 -8.07
CA SER A 381 -10.33 4.12 -9.06
C SER A 381 -11.07 2.90 -8.52
N LEU A 382 -10.78 2.48 -7.28
CA LEU A 382 -11.46 1.34 -6.65
C LEU A 382 -12.96 1.61 -6.42
N PHE A 383 -13.33 2.86 -6.13
CA PHE A 383 -14.72 3.30 -6.07
C PHE A 383 -15.44 3.13 -7.40
N ASP A 384 -14.84 3.61 -8.50
CA ASP A 384 -15.41 3.47 -9.84
C ASP A 384 -15.58 1.98 -10.22
N LEU A 385 -14.60 1.14 -9.87
CA LEU A 385 -14.68 -0.30 -10.08
C LEU A 385 -15.81 -0.95 -9.27
N ALA A 386 -15.99 -0.56 -8.01
CA ALA A 386 -17.07 -1.05 -7.17
C ALA A 386 -18.45 -0.75 -7.77
N ILE A 387 -18.64 0.44 -8.34
CA ILE A 387 -19.87 0.86 -9.02
C ILE A 387 -20.07 0.09 -10.33
N LYS A 388 -19.03 0.00 -11.17
CA LYS A 388 -19.10 -0.70 -12.47
C LYS A 388 -19.41 -2.19 -12.30
N THR A 389 -18.82 -2.82 -11.28
CA THR A 389 -19.10 -4.21 -10.88
C THR A 389 -20.41 -4.38 -10.12
N LYS A 390 -21.09 -3.29 -9.73
CA LYS A 390 -22.33 -3.25 -8.93
C LYS A 390 -22.21 -3.87 -7.54
N ILE A 391 -21.00 -4.02 -7.01
CA ILE A 391 -20.74 -4.57 -5.67
C ILE A 391 -21.19 -3.57 -4.60
N ASP A 392 -21.07 -2.27 -4.88
CA ASP A 392 -21.53 -1.16 -4.03
C ASP A 392 -22.98 -1.33 -3.54
N SER A 393 -23.85 -1.91 -4.38
CA SER A 393 -25.26 -2.18 -4.07
C SER A 393 -25.49 -3.15 -2.90
N TYR A 394 -24.47 -3.91 -2.50
CA TYR A 394 -24.55 -4.88 -1.41
C TYR A 394 -24.00 -4.36 -0.08
N ILE A 395 -23.42 -3.17 -0.04
CA ILE A 395 -22.84 -2.63 1.19
C ILE A 395 -23.94 -2.37 2.23
N LEU A 396 -23.74 -2.95 3.42
CA LEU A 396 -24.64 -2.86 4.56
C LEU A 396 -24.21 -1.72 5.47
N ILE A 397 -25.07 -0.70 5.56
CA ILE A 397 -24.88 0.48 6.40
C ILE A 397 -26.09 0.74 7.27
N SER A 398 -25.87 1.38 8.42
CA SER A 398 -26.97 1.87 9.27
C SER A 398 -27.76 2.99 8.60
N GLN A 399 -29.03 3.17 8.97
CA GLN A 399 -29.87 4.25 8.44
C GLN A 399 -29.27 5.65 8.65
N ASN A 400 -28.55 5.89 9.76
CA ASN A 400 -27.86 7.16 10.00
C ASN A 400 -26.81 7.48 8.92
N ILE A 401 -26.08 6.45 8.46
CA ILE A 401 -25.04 6.61 7.43
C ILE A 401 -25.69 6.76 6.06
N GLU A 402 -26.83 6.11 5.81
CA GLU A 402 -27.61 6.28 4.58
C GLU A 402 -28.03 7.75 4.39
N VAL A 403 -28.59 8.38 5.43
CA VAL A 403 -29.00 9.80 5.40
C VAL A 403 -27.82 10.74 5.18
N LEU A 404 -26.62 10.37 5.63
CA LEU A 404 -25.37 11.10 5.38
C LEU A 404 -24.74 10.77 4.01
N HIS A 405 -25.52 10.22 3.07
CA HIS A 405 -25.06 9.83 1.75
C HIS A 405 -23.90 8.83 1.79
N GLY A 406 -23.94 7.87 2.72
CA GLY A 406 -22.91 6.85 2.85
C GLY A 406 -22.68 6.05 1.56
N ARG A 407 -23.72 5.81 0.76
CA ARG A 407 -23.63 5.12 -0.55
C ARG A 407 -22.96 5.93 -1.65
N THR A 408 -22.48 7.13 -1.38
CA THR A 408 -21.58 7.87 -2.29
C THR A 408 -20.22 8.14 -1.63
N ASN A 409 -19.98 7.59 -0.43
CA ASN A 409 -18.72 7.77 0.28
C ASN A 409 -17.63 6.90 -0.35
N ILE A 410 -16.63 7.58 -0.95
CA ILE A 410 -15.51 6.96 -1.66
C ILE A 410 -14.80 5.92 -0.78
N ASN A 411 -14.45 6.27 0.46
CA ASN A 411 -13.70 5.37 1.35
C ASN A 411 -14.48 4.10 1.71
N MET A 412 -15.80 4.21 1.86
CA MET A 412 -16.63 3.07 2.25
C MET A 412 -16.86 2.12 1.09
N ILE A 413 -17.10 2.66 -0.10
CA ILE A 413 -17.32 1.86 -1.31
C ILE A 413 -16.01 1.24 -1.80
N SER A 414 -14.91 1.99 -1.83
CA SER A 414 -13.59 1.44 -2.15
C SER A 414 -13.19 0.35 -1.15
N GLY A 415 -13.43 0.58 0.15
CA GLY A 415 -13.19 -0.41 1.20
C GLY A 415 -14.07 -1.66 1.07
N GLY A 416 -15.30 -1.52 0.57
CA GLY A 416 -16.17 -2.64 0.23
C GLY A 416 -15.60 -3.48 -0.92
N PHE A 417 -15.07 -2.83 -1.96
CA PHE A 417 -14.42 -3.51 -3.09
C PHE A 417 -13.17 -4.28 -2.63
N GLU A 418 -12.28 -3.64 -1.86
CA GLU A 418 -11.11 -4.29 -1.25
C GLU A 418 -11.54 -5.52 -0.43
N SER A 419 -12.53 -5.37 0.44
CA SER A 419 -13.04 -6.48 1.27
C SER A 419 -13.61 -7.62 0.44
N PHE A 420 -14.28 -7.32 -0.68
CA PHE A 420 -14.77 -8.34 -1.62
C PHE A 420 -13.62 -9.11 -2.27
N ILE A 421 -12.56 -8.41 -2.71
CA ILE A 421 -11.35 -9.05 -3.25
C ILE A 421 -10.67 -9.93 -2.19
N GLY A 422 -10.57 -9.45 -0.95
CA GLY A 422 -10.07 -10.24 0.18
C GLY A 422 -10.89 -11.53 0.41
N CYS A 423 -12.22 -11.44 0.29
CA CYS A 423 -13.09 -12.61 0.37
C CYS A 423 -12.90 -13.58 -0.80
N LEU A 424 -12.78 -13.09 -2.04
CA LEU A 424 -12.48 -13.94 -3.20
C LEU A 424 -11.16 -14.69 -3.01
N TYR A 425 -10.15 -14.01 -2.49
CA TYR A 425 -8.86 -14.60 -2.20
C TYR A 425 -8.95 -15.73 -1.17
N LEU A 426 -9.70 -15.53 -0.08
CA LEU A 426 -9.88 -16.56 0.94
C LEU A 426 -10.66 -17.77 0.44
N GLU A 427 -11.71 -17.55 -0.36
CA GLU A 427 -12.62 -18.62 -0.78
C GLU A 427 -12.14 -19.37 -2.03
N PHE A 428 -11.41 -18.69 -2.93
CA PHE A 428 -11.02 -19.25 -4.23
C PHE A 428 -9.52 -19.18 -4.52
N GLY A 429 -8.72 -18.57 -3.64
CA GLY A 429 -7.28 -18.45 -3.79
C GLY A 429 -6.82 -17.36 -4.76
N LEU A 430 -5.51 -17.23 -4.86
CA LEU A 430 -4.83 -16.16 -5.59
C LEU A 430 -5.14 -16.18 -7.10
N GLN A 431 -5.14 -17.35 -7.74
CA GLN A 431 -5.25 -17.44 -9.19
C GLN A 431 -6.63 -16.97 -9.69
N LEU A 432 -7.72 -17.40 -9.05
CA LEU A 432 -9.06 -16.97 -9.44
C LEU A 432 -9.24 -15.46 -9.19
N THR A 433 -8.77 -15.00 -8.05
CA THR A 433 -8.83 -13.58 -7.66
C THR A 433 -8.04 -12.70 -8.63
N ARG A 434 -6.83 -13.12 -9.01
CA ARG A 434 -6.02 -12.48 -10.05
C ARG A 434 -6.76 -12.38 -11.37
N ASN A 435 -7.29 -13.49 -11.87
CA ASN A 435 -7.99 -13.51 -13.14
C ASN A 435 -9.21 -12.57 -13.11
N PHE A 436 -9.99 -12.57 -12.02
CA PHE A 436 -11.13 -11.67 -11.85
C PHE A 436 -10.69 -10.20 -11.85
N LEU A 437 -9.72 -9.83 -11.01
CA LEU A 437 -9.29 -8.44 -10.88
C LEU A 437 -8.71 -7.90 -12.19
N LEU A 438 -7.89 -8.69 -12.89
CA LEU A 438 -7.32 -8.30 -14.18
C LEU A 438 -8.38 -8.18 -15.28
N GLU A 439 -9.41 -9.03 -15.30
CA GLU A 439 -10.53 -8.89 -16.24
C GLU A 439 -11.40 -7.67 -15.93
N VAL A 440 -11.65 -7.37 -14.65
CA VAL A 440 -12.31 -6.14 -14.23
C VAL A 440 -11.52 -4.94 -14.71
N PHE A 441 -10.21 -4.91 -14.46
CA PHE A 441 -9.36 -3.80 -14.90
C PHE A 441 -9.34 -3.66 -16.42
N ARG A 442 -9.25 -4.77 -17.16
CA ARG A 442 -9.24 -4.78 -18.63
C ARG A 442 -10.54 -4.23 -19.23
N LYS A 443 -11.70 -4.56 -18.65
CA LYS A 443 -13.00 -4.12 -19.15
C LYS A 443 -13.35 -2.70 -18.71
N GLU A 444 -13.02 -2.35 -17.46
CA GLU A 444 -13.52 -1.14 -16.82
C GLU A 444 -12.52 0.02 -16.82
N LEU A 445 -11.22 -0.24 -17.00
CA LEU A 445 -10.16 0.77 -17.03
C LEU A 445 -9.40 0.73 -18.35
N ASN A 446 -9.07 1.92 -18.87
CA ASN A 446 -8.12 2.02 -19.97
C ASN A 446 -6.70 2.18 -19.41
N ILE A 447 -6.10 1.06 -19.00
CA ILE A 447 -4.72 1.03 -18.43
C ILE A 447 -3.73 1.68 -19.40
N GLN A 448 -3.92 1.51 -20.72
CA GLN A 448 -3.02 2.09 -21.72
C GLN A 448 -3.04 3.62 -21.67
N THR A 449 -4.23 4.22 -21.61
CA THR A 449 -4.35 5.68 -21.47
C THR A 449 -3.79 6.17 -20.13
N ILE A 450 -4.00 5.44 -19.03
CA ILE A 450 -3.46 5.80 -17.72
C ILE A 450 -1.92 5.74 -17.74
N ALA A 451 -1.35 4.69 -18.34
CA ALA A 451 0.08 4.49 -18.52
C ALA A 451 0.70 5.57 -19.42
N GLU A 452 0.06 5.92 -20.53
CA GLU A 452 0.53 6.98 -21.43
C GLU A 452 0.58 8.35 -20.77
N ASN A 453 -0.33 8.62 -19.84
CA ASN A 453 -0.34 9.84 -19.03
C ASN A 453 0.73 9.84 -17.94
N GLU A 454 1.28 8.67 -17.60
CA GLU A 454 2.37 8.49 -16.62
C GLU A 454 3.76 8.53 -17.23
N THR A 455 3.87 8.28 -18.53
CA THR A 455 5.16 8.30 -19.23
C THR A 455 5.76 9.70 -19.16
N ASN A 456 6.94 9.82 -18.55
CA ASN A 456 7.67 11.09 -18.50
C ASN A 456 8.41 11.34 -19.83
N TYR A 457 7.68 11.84 -20.83
CA TYR A 457 8.24 12.11 -22.15
C TYR A 457 9.40 13.13 -22.13
N LYS A 458 9.45 14.03 -21.15
CA LYS A 458 10.55 14.99 -20.95
C LYS A 458 11.85 14.28 -20.59
N ASP A 459 11.80 13.26 -19.74
CA ASP A 459 12.99 12.49 -19.38
C ASP A 459 13.48 11.65 -20.56
N ILE A 460 12.55 11.05 -21.33
CA ILE A 460 12.89 10.34 -22.58
C ILE A 460 13.53 11.30 -23.59
N ILE A 461 12.99 12.50 -23.77
CA ILE A 461 13.60 13.53 -24.61
C ILE A 461 14.99 13.92 -24.12
N LEU A 462 15.17 14.10 -22.81
CA LEU A 462 16.49 14.39 -22.24
C LEU A 462 17.50 13.27 -22.53
N GLN A 463 17.09 12.01 -22.43
CA GLN A 463 17.93 10.86 -22.79
C GLN A 463 18.28 10.85 -24.28
N ILE A 464 17.32 11.11 -25.17
CA ILE A 464 17.56 11.22 -26.62
C ILE A 464 18.55 12.35 -26.93
N TYR A 465 18.38 13.52 -26.30
CA TYR A 465 19.27 14.65 -26.47
C TYR A 465 20.70 14.33 -25.99
N ASN A 466 20.84 13.67 -24.85
CA ASN A 466 22.14 13.23 -24.34
C ASN A 466 22.78 12.18 -25.26
N LYS A 467 22.02 11.17 -25.69
CA LYS A 467 22.48 10.09 -26.59
C LYS A 467 23.00 10.65 -27.92
N ASN A 468 22.32 11.64 -28.47
CA ASN A 468 22.69 12.28 -29.73
C ASN A 468 23.65 13.48 -29.55
N GLN A 469 24.10 13.77 -28.32
CA GLN A 469 24.95 14.90 -27.98
C GLN A 469 24.39 16.26 -28.43
N TRP A 470 23.06 16.43 -28.36
CA TRP A 470 22.35 17.64 -28.76
C TRP A 470 22.31 18.72 -27.67
N GLY A 471 22.88 18.46 -26.50
CA GLY A 471 22.83 19.35 -25.35
C GLY A 471 21.55 19.17 -24.55
N ARG A 472 20.99 20.25 -23.98
CA ARG A 472 19.75 20.19 -23.19
C ARG A 472 18.52 20.53 -24.05
N PRO A 473 17.37 19.87 -23.81
CA PRO A 473 16.09 20.23 -24.42
C PRO A 473 15.71 21.69 -24.15
N ASP A 474 15.38 22.43 -25.21
CA ASP A 474 14.99 23.85 -25.15
C ASP A 474 13.48 23.99 -25.40
N TYR A 475 12.71 24.18 -24.32
CA TYR A 475 11.26 24.40 -24.39
C TYR A 475 10.94 25.89 -24.36
N ARG A 476 10.13 26.36 -25.31
CA ARG A 476 9.71 27.76 -25.38
C ARG A 476 8.21 27.88 -25.54
N ILE A 477 7.60 28.81 -24.81
CA ILE A 477 6.18 29.14 -24.97
C ILE A 477 6.00 29.88 -26.29
N LEU A 478 5.19 29.32 -27.17
CA LEU A 478 4.86 29.91 -28.46
C LEU A 478 3.69 30.87 -28.33
N ARG A 479 2.66 30.46 -27.59
CA ARG A 479 1.41 31.23 -27.40
C ARG A 479 0.80 30.94 -26.03
N GLU A 480 0.15 31.94 -25.46
CA GLU A 480 -0.75 31.80 -24.31
C GLU A 480 -2.13 32.36 -24.72
N SER A 481 -3.19 31.60 -24.50
CA SER A 481 -4.57 32.00 -24.84
C SER A 481 -5.56 31.60 -23.75
N GLY A 482 -6.75 32.21 -23.76
CA GLY A 482 -7.80 31.96 -22.76
C GLY A 482 -7.77 32.91 -21.56
N PRO A 483 -8.85 32.93 -20.76
CA PRO A 483 -8.96 33.81 -19.58
C PRO A 483 -8.02 33.37 -18.45
N ASP A 484 -7.70 34.26 -17.51
CA ASP A 484 -6.72 33.98 -16.44
C ASP A 484 -7.01 32.70 -15.62
N HIS A 485 -8.29 32.38 -15.42
CA HIS A 485 -8.73 31.18 -14.70
C HIS A 485 -8.77 29.91 -15.56
N ASN A 486 -8.49 30.01 -16.86
CA ASN A 486 -8.48 28.88 -17.80
C ASN A 486 -7.49 29.12 -18.96
N LYS A 487 -6.24 29.46 -18.62
CA LYS A 487 -5.17 29.67 -19.60
C LYS A 487 -4.79 28.36 -20.29
N ILE A 488 -4.49 28.47 -21.58
CA ILE A 488 -3.95 27.41 -22.43
C ILE A 488 -2.55 27.86 -22.85
N PHE A 489 -1.54 27.06 -22.52
CA PHE A 489 -0.15 27.26 -22.90
C PHE A 489 0.16 26.39 -24.11
N ASN A 490 0.67 26.99 -25.19
CA ASN A 490 1.24 26.26 -26.32
C ASN A 490 2.76 26.37 -26.26
N VAL A 491 3.44 25.23 -26.17
CA VAL A 491 4.89 25.12 -25.98
C VAL A 491 5.50 24.33 -27.12
N GLY A 492 6.62 24.82 -27.67
CA GLY A 492 7.43 24.14 -28.66
C GLY A 492 8.75 23.64 -28.07
N LEU A 493 9.19 22.45 -28.47
CA LEU A 493 10.52 21.91 -28.21
C LEU A 493 11.44 22.20 -29.39
N PHE A 494 12.60 22.82 -29.13
CA PHE A 494 13.54 23.27 -30.15
C PHE A 494 14.86 22.48 -30.16
N LEU A 495 15.40 22.30 -31.36
CA LEU A 495 16.76 21.81 -31.60
C LEU A 495 17.44 22.71 -32.63
N LYS A 496 18.56 23.34 -32.24
CA LYS A 496 19.33 24.27 -33.09
C LYS A 496 18.44 25.33 -33.77
N GLY A 497 17.45 25.85 -33.04
CA GLY A 497 16.52 26.88 -33.53
C GLY A 497 15.36 26.38 -34.41
N LYS A 498 15.29 25.08 -34.72
CA LYS A 498 14.13 24.48 -35.42
C LYS A 498 13.21 23.81 -34.42
N ILE A 499 11.91 23.93 -34.66
CA ILE A 499 10.90 23.26 -33.84
C ILE A 499 10.84 21.77 -34.19
N LEU A 500 10.92 20.93 -33.17
CA LEU A 500 10.82 19.47 -33.28
C LEU A 500 9.43 18.95 -32.96
N GLY A 501 8.68 19.65 -32.12
CA GLY A 501 7.31 19.30 -31.76
C GLY A 501 6.67 20.36 -30.88
N GLU A 502 5.34 20.35 -30.86
CA GLU A 502 4.50 21.32 -30.16
C GLU A 502 3.49 20.60 -29.27
N GLY A 503 3.09 21.24 -28.17
CA GLY A 503 2.09 20.71 -27.24
C GLY A 503 1.30 21.84 -26.59
N SER A 504 0.00 21.61 -26.41
CA SER A 504 -0.91 22.59 -25.81
C SER A 504 -1.63 22.00 -24.61
N ALA A 505 -1.62 22.70 -23.46
CA ALA A 505 -2.30 22.25 -22.23
C ALA A 505 -2.62 23.42 -21.29
N HIS A 506 -3.36 23.15 -20.21
CA HIS A 506 -3.73 24.15 -19.20
C HIS A 506 -2.60 24.52 -18.22
N SER A 507 -1.50 23.78 -18.25
CA SER A 507 -0.29 24.11 -17.49
C SER A 507 0.96 24.03 -18.37
N LYS A 508 1.97 24.85 -18.07
CA LYS A 508 3.26 24.85 -18.79
C LYS A 508 3.92 23.47 -18.78
N LYS A 509 3.91 22.80 -17.62
CA LYS A 509 4.50 21.46 -17.44
C LYS A 509 3.84 20.41 -18.32
N GLU A 510 2.51 20.43 -18.41
CA GLU A 510 1.75 19.47 -19.23
C GLU A 510 1.91 19.77 -20.72
N ALA A 511 1.95 21.04 -21.12
CA ALA A 511 2.19 21.45 -22.50
C ALA A 511 3.58 21.01 -22.98
N GLU A 512 4.62 21.18 -22.16
CA GLU A 512 5.97 20.65 -22.41
C GLU A 512 5.97 19.13 -22.57
N GLN A 513 5.14 18.44 -21.80
CA GLN A 513 5.08 16.98 -21.82
C GLN A 513 4.43 16.45 -23.10
N ILE A 514 3.36 17.10 -23.55
CA ILE A 514 2.73 16.82 -24.85
C ILE A 514 3.69 17.16 -26.00
N ALA A 515 4.41 18.28 -25.93
CA ALA A 515 5.40 18.66 -26.92
C ALA A 515 6.49 17.58 -27.05
N SER A 516 6.95 17.05 -25.91
CA SER A 516 7.92 15.96 -25.84
C SER A 516 7.39 14.67 -26.48
N LYS A 517 6.14 14.28 -26.16
CA LYS A 517 5.47 13.11 -26.76
C LYS A 517 5.40 13.24 -28.28
N ASN A 518 4.98 14.40 -28.77
CA ASN A 518 4.86 14.66 -30.20
C ASN A 518 6.22 14.63 -30.91
N THR A 519 7.26 15.20 -30.30
CA THR A 519 8.63 15.11 -30.82
C THR A 519 9.13 13.67 -30.92
N ILE A 520 8.91 12.83 -29.90
CA ILE A 520 9.32 11.42 -29.94
C ILE A 520 8.63 10.69 -31.10
N THR A 521 7.33 10.91 -31.29
CA THR A 521 6.59 10.33 -32.43
C THR A 521 7.21 10.75 -33.77
N ILE A 522 7.55 12.03 -33.94
CA ILE A 522 8.17 12.56 -35.15
C ILE A 522 9.56 11.95 -35.38
N LEU A 523 10.38 11.82 -34.34
CA LEU A 523 11.72 11.24 -34.42
C LEU A 523 11.68 9.75 -34.78
N ASN A 524 10.76 8.98 -34.19
CA ASN A 524 10.57 7.56 -34.51
C ASN A 524 10.12 7.33 -35.96
N VAL A 525 9.24 8.19 -36.48
CA VAL A 525 8.80 8.12 -37.89
C VAL A 525 9.96 8.39 -38.86
N LYS A 526 10.84 9.36 -38.55
CA LYS A 526 12.01 9.65 -39.40
C LYS A 526 13.02 8.50 -39.43
N GLN A 527 13.27 7.84 -38.30
CA GLN A 527 14.19 6.69 -38.24
C GLN A 527 13.67 5.46 -39.03
N ASN A 528 12.35 5.28 -39.13
CA ASN A 528 11.77 4.20 -39.94
C ASN A 528 11.81 4.50 -41.44
N ASN A 529 11.74 5.78 -41.84
CA ASN A 529 11.81 6.18 -43.25
C ASN A 529 13.23 6.23 -43.84
N GLU A 530 14.28 6.22 -43.00
CA GLU A 530 15.68 6.13 -43.43
C GLU A 530 16.20 4.67 -43.53
N LYS A 531 15.32 3.68 -43.29
CA LYS A 531 15.63 2.24 -43.35
C LYS A 531 14.97 1.47 -44.51
N ILE A 532 14.45 2.16 -45.52
CA ILE A 532 13.92 1.55 -46.75
C ILE A 532 14.91 1.74 -47.89
#